data_AF-A0A965MS14-F1
#
_entry.id   AF-A0A965MS14-F1
#
_cell.length_a   1.000
_cell.length_b   1.000
_cell.length_c   1.000
_cell.angle_alpha   90.00
_cell.angle_beta   90.00
_cell.angle_gamma   90.00
#
_symmetry.space_group_name_H-M   'P 1'
#
loop_
_entity.id
_entity.type
_entity.pdbx_description
1 polymer ?
#
loop_
_entity_poly.entity_id
_entity_poly.type
_entity_poly.pdbx_seq_one_letter_code
_entity_poly.pdbx_strand_id
1 'polypeptide(L)'
;MNIQTRDNYVHAIDWAGIIYHSKTIPEFVFDSVMPLEDVIVAFVYHDMSEKLIRKFYEFCNYKVLLSNQKLPLDILQSIISTHELSISDWNVIWERQVFTSTFVQMYISHVNWYNLSTNKHLSEDIIQAYQEHLVWPEVTKHSIHEHILVRYLHRLDHISWTNVSWYSSLSHDFIRKNIDFLDKRVILHTQYVPIDIIQTLVEQDTNLFSIVAKYQKLTLEFIVYYKNFLNVAHLRSNQKIPRRFLVKVYS
;
A
#
# COMPACT_ATOMS: atom_id res chain seq x y z
N MET A 1 -29.56 26.94 4.56
CA MET A 1 -30.83 26.26 4.90
C MET A 1 -31.32 26.85 6.22
N ASN A 2 -32.58 27.26 6.37
CA ASN A 2 -33.05 27.73 7.69
C ASN A 2 -33.14 26.51 8.64
N ILE A 3 -32.93 26.72 9.94
CA ILE A 3 -32.86 25.65 10.96
C ILE A 3 -34.14 24.81 10.95
N GLN A 4 -35.30 25.44 10.80
CA GLN A 4 -36.60 24.77 10.73
C GLN A 4 -36.72 23.81 9.54
N THR A 5 -36.24 24.20 8.35
CA THR A 5 -36.26 23.34 7.17
C THR A 5 -35.31 22.15 7.35
N ARG A 6 -34.13 22.35 7.96
CA ARG A 6 -33.21 21.24 8.26
C ARG A 6 -33.88 20.23 9.19
N ASP A 7 -34.41 20.71 10.31
CA ASP A 7 -34.96 19.85 11.36
C ASP A 7 -36.21 19.09 10.89
N ASN A 8 -36.99 19.68 9.97
CA ASN A 8 -38.17 19.02 9.39
C ASN A 8 -37.83 17.86 8.43
N TYR A 9 -36.66 17.87 7.78
CA TYR A 9 -36.32 16.88 6.75
C TYR A 9 -35.15 15.98 7.12
N VAL A 10 -34.38 16.29 8.16
CA VAL A 10 -33.20 15.49 8.55
C VAL A 10 -33.56 14.03 8.85
N HIS A 11 -34.73 13.78 9.44
CA HIS A 11 -35.21 12.43 9.75
C HIS A 11 -35.88 11.73 8.57
N ALA A 12 -36.12 12.43 7.46
CA ALA A 12 -36.66 11.84 6.23
C ALA A 12 -35.54 11.36 5.28
N ILE A 13 -34.28 11.68 5.60
CA ILE A 13 -33.11 11.25 4.83
C ILE A 13 -32.74 9.83 5.26
N ASP A 14 -32.55 8.93 4.28
CA ASP A 14 -31.99 7.61 4.51
C ASP A 14 -30.48 7.69 4.75
N TRP A 15 -30.10 8.10 5.96
CA TRP A 15 -28.70 8.24 6.34
C TRP A 15 -27.94 6.93 6.29
N ALA A 16 -28.59 5.84 6.71
CA ALA A 16 -28.06 4.49 6.58
C ALA A 16 -27.66 4.22 5.12
N GLY A 17 -28.61 4.33 4.18
CA GLY A 17 -28.32 4.12 2.76
C GLY A 17 -27.21 5.02 2.23
N ILE A 18 -27.17 6.29 2.63
CA ILE A 18 -26.09 7.21 2.27
C ILE A 18 -24.75 6.73 2.81
N ILE A 19 -24.67 6.36 4.09
CA ILE A 19 -23.43 5.91 4.74
C ILE A 19 -22.92 4.62 4.09
N TYR A 20 -23.79 3.64 3.83
CA TYR A 20 -23.39 2.34 3.29
C TYR A 20 -22.98 2.39 1.82
N HIS A 21 -23.60 3.25 1.01
CA HIS A 21 -23.46 3.19 -0.44
C HIS A 21 -22.69 4.37 -1.05
N SER A 22 -22.56 5.48 -0.33
CA SER A 22 -21.83 6.63 -0.85
C SER A 22 -20.33 6.38 -0.79
N LYS A 23 -19.62 6.71 -1.88
CA LYS A 23 -18.15 6.65 -1.91
C LYS A 23 -17.51 7.75 -1.04
N THR A 24 -18.14 8.92 -0.98
CA THR A 24 -17.66 10.09 -0.24
C THR A 24 -18.84 10.92 0.23
N ILE A 25 -18.79 11.39 1.47
CA ILE A 25 -19.78 12.33 2.03
C ILE A 25 -19.05 13.64 2.37
N PRO A 26 -19.54 14.81 1.93
CA PRO A 26 -18.89 16.07 2.24
C PRO A 26 -18.80 16.35 3.74
N GLU A 27 -17.67 16.89 4.19
CA GLU A 27 -17.39 17.11 5.62
C GLU A 27 -18.46 17.93 6.36
N PHE A 28 -19.03 18.95 5.69
CA PHE A 28 -20.08 19.79 6.28
C PHE A 28 -21.36 19.01 6.62
N VAL A 29 -21.61 17.88 5.95
CA VAL A 29 -22.78 17.04 6.21
C VAL A 29 -22.65 16.40 7.58
N PHE A 30 -21.49 15.82 7.90
CA PHE A 30 -21.20 15.32 9.25
C PHE A 30 -21.20 16.42 10.31
N ASP A 31 -20.66 17.59 9.96
CA ASP A 31 -20.44 18.69 10.91
C ASP A 31 -21.74 19.38 11.35
N SER A 32 -22.73 19.50 10.45
CA SER A 32 -23.88 20.41 10.62
C SER A 32 -25.25 19.89 10.19
N VAL A 33 -25.32 18.75 9.47
CA VAL A 33 -26.56 18.26 8.86
C VAL A 33 -26.98 16.91 9.43
N MET A 34 -26.07 15.95 9.47
CA MET A 34 -26.33 14.56 9.86
C MET A 34 -26.57 14.46 11.38
N PRO A 35 -27.57 13.68 11.83
CA PRO A 35 -27.78 13.40 13.25
C PRO A 35 -26.56 12.73 13.88
N LEU A 36 -26.31 12.98 15.17
CA LEU A 36 -25.14 12.45 15.87
C LEU A 36 -25.07 10.91 15.83
N GLU A 37 -26.20 10.23 15.96
CA GLU A 37 -26.29 8.77 15.89
C GLU A 37 -25.79 8.22 14.55
N ASP A 38 -26.19 8.86 13.45
CA ASP A 38 -25.74 8.52 12.10
C ASP A 38 -24.27 8.89 11.87
N VAL A 39 -23.81 10.01 12.45
CA VAL A 39 -22.38 10.38 12.42
C VAL A 39 -21.54 9.28 13.07
N ILE A 40 -21.93 8.78 14.24
CA ILE A 40 -21.21 7.70 14.94
C ILE A 40 -21.18 6.42 14.08
N VAL A 41 -22.28 6.08 13.40
CA VAL A 41 -22.29 4.94 12.45
C VAL A 41 -21.34 5.19 11.28
N ALA A 42 -21.29 6.42 10.76
CA ALA A 42 -20.42 6.75 9.64
C ALA A 42 -18.93 6.57 9.95
N PHE A 43 -18.49 6.67 11.22
CA PHE A 43 -17.12 6.38 11.65
C PHE A 43 -16.69 4.91 11.43
N VAL A 44 -17.62 4.01 11.14
CA VAL A 44 -17.31 2.63 10.75
C VAL A 44 -16.97 2.52 9.26
N TYR A 45 -17.59 3.36 8.43
CA TYR A 45 -17.62 3.18 6.97
C TYR A 45 -16.83 4.23 6.18
N HIS A 46 -16.55 5.39 6.77
CA HIS A 46 -15.89 6.51 6.11
C HIS A 46 -14.62 6.91 6.84
N ASP A 47 -13.55 7.20 6.10
CA ASP A 47 -12.33 7.80 6.64
C ASP A 47 -12.63 9.24 7.08
N MET A 48 -12.58 9.50 8.39
CA MET A 48 -12.90 10.80 8.96
C MET A 48 -11.70 11.75 8.96
N SER A 49 -11.95 13.03 8.71
CA SER A 49 -10.93 14.07 8.87
C SER A 49 -10.53 14.20 10.34
N GLU A 50 -9.31 14.65 10.60
CA GLU A 50 -8.86 14.92 11.97
C GLU A 50 -9.80 15.91 12.70
N LYS A 51 -10.33 16.92 11.98
CA LYS A 51 -11.29 17.88 12.53
C LYS A 51 -12.55 17.17 13.04
N LEU A 52 -13.12 16.25 12.27
CA LEU A 52 -14.30 15.48 12.67
C LEU A 52 -13.98 14.52 13.82
N ILE A 53 -12.84 13.83 13.76
CA ILE A 53 -12.40 12.95 14.86
C ILE A 53 -12.33 13.74 16.16
N ARG A 54 -11.65 14.89 16.17
CA ARG A 54 -11.55 15.75 17.37
C ARG A 54 -12.90 16.21 17.89
N LYS A 55 -13.86 16.47 16.99
CA LYS A 55 -15.21 16.90 17.38
C LYS A 55 -16.05 15.79 17.99
N PHE A 56 -15.89 14.55 17.52
CA PHE A 56 -16.84 13.48 17.80
C PHE A 56 -16.29 12.24 18.52
N TYR A 57 -14.98 12.13 18.74
CA TYR A 57 -14.37 10.89 19.26
C TYR A 57 -14.94 10.47 20.62
N GLU A 58 -15.26 11.42 21.51
CA GLU A 58 -15.80 11.14 22.85
C GLU A 58 -17.18 10.46 22.82
N PHE A 59 -17.94 10.63 21.73
CA PHE A 59 -19.24 9.99 21.55
C PHE A 59 -19.14 8.61 20.91
N CYS A 60 -17.97 8.24 20.40
CA CYS A 60 -17.77 7.00 19.67
C CYS A 60 -17.24 5.90 20.59
N ASN A 61 -17.61 4.64 20.31
CA ASN A 61 -16.97 3.50 20.96
C ASN A 61 -15.49 3.46 20.58
N TYR A 62 -14.59 3.46 21.56
CA TYR A 62 -13.14 3.49 21.32
C TYR A 62 -12.66 2.32 20.42
N LYS A 63 -13.28 1.13 20.51
CA LYS A 63 -12.92 -0.01 19.67
C LYS A 63 -13.24 0.25 18.19
N VAL A 64 -14.35 0.94 17.93
CA VAL A 64 -14.72 1.38 16.57
C VAL A 64 -13.70 2.37 16.04
N LEU A 65 -13.29 3.33 16.88
CA LEU A 65 -12.26 4.32 16.54
C LEU A 65 -10.92 3.64 16.18
N LEU A 66 -10.43 2.76 17.06
CA LEU A 66 -9.15 2.06 16.86
C LEU A 66 -9.13 1.20 15.59
N SER A 67 -10.26 0.57 15.25
CA SER A 67 -10.32 -0.40 14.14
C SER A 67 -10.49 0.26 12.76
N ASN A 68 -11.15 1.43 12.72
CA ASN A 68 -11.64 2.02 11.47
C ASN A 68 -11.07 3.42 11.18
N GLN A 69 -10.49 4.10 12.16
CA GLN A 69 -10.02 5.48 11.99
C GLN A 69 -8.53 5.62 12.27
N LYS A 70 -7.89 6.60 11.62
CA LYS A 70 -6.51 7.01 11.96
C LYS A 70 -6.57 8.11 12.99
N LEU A 71 -6.27 7.77 14.24
CA LEU A 71 -6.42 8.69 15.35
C LEU A 71 -5.18 9.58 15.51
N PRO A 72 -5.37 10.87 15.81
CA PRO A 72 -4.31 11.71 16.36
C PRO A 72 -3.68 11.07 17.60
N LEU A 73 -2.36 11.21 17.74
CA LEU A 73 -1.61 10.55 18.82
C LEU A 73 -2.09 10.92 20.21
N ASP A 74 -2.50 12.17 20.43
CA ASP A 74 -3.05 12.66 21.69
C ASP A 74 -4.39 11.98 22.04
N ILE A 75 -5.25 11.76 21.05
CA ILE A 75 -6.52 11.03 21.22
C ILE A 75 -6.25 9.56 21.51
N LEU A 76 -5.31 8.96 20.79
CA LEU A 76 -4.93 7.57 21.03
C LEU A 76 -4.37 7.38 22.47
N GLN A 77 -3.51 8.30 22.93
CA GLN A 77 -3.00 8.31 24.30
C GLN A 77 -4.13 8.49 25.33
N SER A 78 -5.07 9.39 25.06
CA SER A 78 -6.27 9.57 25.90
C SER A 78 -7.01 8.25 26.06
N ILE A 79 -7.30 7.53 24.97
CA ILE A 79 -7.97 6.21 25.00
C ILE A 79 -7.17 5.21 25.84
N ILE A 80 -5.86 5.09 25.62
CA ILE A 80 -4.98 4.18 26.37
C ILE A 80 -4.99 4.50 27.88
N SER A 81 -5.02 5.78 28.24
CA SER A 81 -4.99 6.22 29.65
C SER A 81 -6.34 6.08 30.37
N THR A 82 -7.45 6.10 29.63
CA THR A 82 -8.81 6.13 30.19
C THR A 82 -9.50 4.76 30.16
N HIS A 83 -9.01 3.83 29.34
CA HIS A 83 -9.62 2.51 29.15
C HIS A 83 -8.63 1.38 29.43
N GLU A 84 -9.13 0.28 30.02
CA GLU A 84 -8.37 -0.96 30.14
C GLU A 84 -8.40 -1.69 28.79
N LEU A 85 -7.26 -1.67 28.07
CA LEU A 85 -7.15 -2.26 26.74
C LEU A 85 -6.82 -3.75 26.80
N SER A 86 -7.57 -4.56 26.07
CA SER A 86 -7.27 -5.97 25.87
C SER A 86 -6.08 -6.16 24.92
N ILE A 87 -5.52 -7.37 24.89
CA ILE A 87 -4.48 -7.75 23.91
C ILE A 87 -4.96 -7.52 22.47
N SER A 88 -6.24 -7.79 22.20
CA SER A 88 -6.82 -7.55 20.87
C SER A 88 -6.83 -6.06 20.53
N ASP A 89 -7.14 -5.19 21.49
CA ASP A 89 -7.15 -3.74 21.27
C ASP A 89 -5.72 -3.25 20.94
N TRP A 90 -4.71 -3.76 21.65
CA TRP A 90 -3.29 -3.47 21.36
C TRP A 90 -2.86 -3.95 19.98
N ASN A 91 -3.25 -5.16 19.57
CA ASN A 91 -2.93 -5.66 18.24
C ASN A 91 -3.53 -4.77 17.14
N VAL A 92 -4.79 -4.32 17.32
CA VAL A 92 -5.47 -3.40 16.39
C VAL A 92 -4.74 -2.06 16.33
N ILE A 93 -4.30 -1.53 17.47
CA ILE A 93 -3.47 -0.33 17.52
C ILE A 93 -2.25 -0.53 16.62
N TRP A 94 -1.38 -1.51 16.92
CA TRP A 94 -0.11 -1.70 16.22
C TRP A 94 -0.24 -1.93 14.73
N GLU A 95 -1.29 -2.62 14.29
CA GLU A 95 -1.54 -2.93 12.88
C GLU A 95 -2.01 -1.71 12.06
N ARG A 96 -2.73 -0.75 12.69
CA ARG A 96 -3.55 0.22 11.92
C ARG A 96 -3.20 1.68 12.15
N GLN A 97 -2.77 2.02 13.36
CA GLN A 97 -2.58 3.41 13.75
C GLN A 97 -1.20 3.91 13.29
N VAL A 98 -1.04 5.24 13.25
CA VAL A 98 0.21 5.90 12.86
C VAL A 98 0.94 6.35 14.12
N PHE A 99 2.23 6.03 14.23
CA PHE A 99 3.02 6.36 15.42
C PHE A 99 4.41 6.88 15.13
N THR A 100 4.99 7.51 16.16
CA THR A 100 6.40 7.84 16.26
C THR A 100 7.18 6.70 16.94
N SER A 101 8.49 6.66 16.76
CA SER A 101 9.37 5.74 17.50
C SER A 101 9.31 5.96 19.02
N THR A 102 9.08 7.21 19.46
CA THR A 102 8.86 7.55 20.88
C THR A 102 7.59 6.93 21.44
N PHE A 103 6.51 6.85 20.64
CA PHE A 103 5.28 6.18 21.04
C PHE A 103 5.48 4.68 21.22
N VAL A 104 6.18 4.03 20.28
CA VAL A 104 6.55 2.60 20.39
C VAL A 104 7.36 2.36 21.67
N GLN A 105 8.32 3.24 21.99
CA GLN A 105 9.15 3.11 23.19
C GLN A 105 8.34 3.20 24.49
N MET A 106 7.34 4.11 24.55
CA MET A 106 6.49 4.28 25.73
C MET A 106 5.67 3.03 26.06
N TYR A 107 5.25 2.29 25.04
CA TYR A 107 4.39 1.11 25.19
C TYR A 107 5.08 -0.19 24.76
N ILE A 108 6.41 -0.24 24.85
CA ILE A 108 7.24 -1.33 24.34
C ILE A 108 6.84 -2.71 24.87
N SER A 109 6.39 -2.78 26.14
CA SER A 109 5.92 -4.02 26.78
C SER A 109 4.62 -4.58 26.18
N HIS A 110 3.87 -3.75 25.45
CA HIS A 110 2.64 -4.13 24.76
C HIS A 110 2.82 -4.32 23.26
N VAL A 111 4.04 -4.12 22.73
CA VAL A 111 4.29 -4.22 21.29
C VAL A 111 4.17 -5.66 20.82
N ASN A 112 3.21 -5.88 19.93
CA ASN A 112 3.20 -7.07 19.10
C ASN A 112 3.97 -6.78 17.80
N TRP A 113 5.20 -7.29 17.72
CA TRP A 113 6.10 -7.04 16.60
C TRP A 113 5.58 -7.55 15.26
N TYR A 114 4.78 -8.62 15.25
CA TYR A 114 4.15 -9.10 14.03
C TYR A 114 3.11 -8.08 13.53
N ASN A 115 2.17 -7.67 14.39
CA ASN A 115 1.16 -6.67 14.02
C ASN A 115 1.79 -5.32 13.63
N LEU A 116 2.83 -4.87 14.35
CA LEU A 116 3.55 -3.66 13.99
C LEU A 116 4.22 -3.77 12.62
N SER A 117 4.79 -4.94 12.29
CA SER A 117 5.44 -5.18 10.99
C SER A 117 4.44 -5.22 9.83
N THR A 118 3.19 -5.63 10.09
CA THR A 118 2.09 -5.58 9.10
C THR A 118 1.51 -4.19 8.90
N ASN A 119 1.96 -3.19 9.65
CA ASN A 119 1.42 -1.85 9.55
C ASN A 119 1.93 -1.14 8.29
N LYS A 120 1.02 -0.83 7.36
CA LYS A 120 1.32 -0.10 6.12
C LYS A 120 1.80 1.35 6.33
N HIS A 121 1.73 1.86 7.57
CA HIS A 121 2.16 3.21 7.96
C HIS A 121 3.43 3.21 8.82
N LEU A 122 4.20 2.11 8.79
CA LEU A 122 5.48 2.01 9.48
C LEU A 122 6.45 3.08 8.96
N SER A 123 6.92 3.97 9.85
CA SER A 123 7.86 5.03 9.51
C SER A 123 9.30 4.53 9.48
N GLU A 124 10.17 5.20 8.72
CA GLU A 124 11.59 4.88 8.66
C GLU A 124 12.27 4.97 10.03
N ASP A 125 11.86 5.91 10.88
CA ASP A 125 12.39 6.04 12.25
C ASP A 125 12.12 4.80 13.09
N ILE A 126 10.93 4.18 12.93
CA ILE A 126 10.59 2.94 13.62
C ILE A 126 11.39 1.78 13.05
N ILE A 127 11.52 1.71 11.73
CA ILE A 127 12.36 0.69 11.07
C ILE A 127 13.79 0.78 11.59
N GLN A 128 14.38 1.97 11.62
CA GLN A 128 15.74 2.16 12.08
C GLN A 128 15.92 1.78 13.56
N ALA A 129 14.99 2.20 14.42
CA ALA A 129 15.09 1.95 15.86
C ALA A 129 14.88 0.46 16.22
N TYR A 130 14.03 -0.25 15.47
CA TYR A 130 13.55 -1.58 15.86
C TYR A 130 13.74 -2.66 14.79
N GLN A 131 14.64 -2.45 13.83
CA GLN A 131 14.94 -3.40 12.73
C GLN A 131 15.21 -4.85 13.17
N GLU A 132 15.74 -5.08 14.37
CA GLU A 132 16.00 -6.43 14.90
C GLU A 132 14.72 -7.18 15.30
N HIS A 133 13.65 -6.45 15.62
CA HIS A 133 12.40 -7.03 16.07
C HIS A 133 11.37 -7.16 14.95
N LEU A 134 11.54 -6.40 13.87
CA LEU A 134 10.60 -6.40 12.76
C LEU A 134 10.64 -7.72 11.97
N VAL A 135 9.46 -8.15 11.54
CA VAL A 135 9.26 -9.29 10.65
C VAL A 135 9.35 -8.79 9.21
N TRP A 136 10.53 -8.87 8.62
CA TRP A 136 10.85 -8.33 7.29
C TRP A 136 9.93 -8.80 6.15
N PRO A 137 9.48 -10.07 6.12
CA PRO A 137 8.44 -10.50 5.19
C PRO A 137 7.16 -9.68 5.28
N GLU A 138 6.75 -9.23 6.47
CA GLU A 138 5.55 -8.41 6.65
C GLU A 138 5.80 -6.96 6.25
N VAL A 139 6.96 -6.40 6.64
CA VAL A 139 7.35 -5.02 6.29
C VAL A 139 7.37 -4.82 4.77
N THR A 140 7.87 -5.81 4.03
CA THR A 140 8.00 -5.73 2.57
C THR A 140 6.69 -5.91 1.80
N LYS A 141 5.59 -6.34 2.43
CA LYS A 141 4.27 -6.49 1.77
C LYS A 141 3.63 -5.17 1.33
N HIS A 142 4.04 -4.04 1.91
CA HIS A 142 3.36 -2.76 1.73
C HIS A 142 4.06 -1.75 0.81
N SER A 143 4.97 -2.21 -0.05
CA SER A 143 5.92 -1.35 -0.78
C SER A 143 6.87 -0.65 0.18
N ILE A 144 8.17 -0.76 -0.08
CA ILE A 144 9.20 -0.18 0.76
C ILE A 144 10.14 0.64 -0.11
N HIS A 145 10.53 1.82 0.39
CA HIS A 145 11.41 2.69 -0.36
C HIS A 145 12.77 2.03 -0.58
N GLU A 146 13.32 2.22 -1.78
CA GLU A 146 14.58 1.59 -2.19
C GLU A 146 15.75 1.94 -1.27
N HIS A 147 15.83 3.16 -0.74
CA HIS A 147 16.93 3.54 0.17
C HIS A 147 16.90 2.74 1.48
N ILE A 148 15.70 2.37 1.96
CA ILE A 148 15.54 1.48 3.11
C ILE A 148 15.96 0.07 2.73
N LEU A 149 15.53 -0.44 1.57
CA LEU A 149 15.95 -1.75 1.07
C LEU A 149 17.47 -1.87 1.00
N VAL A 150 18.15 -0.88 0.40
CA VAL A 150 19.61 -0.85 0.27
C VAL A 150 20.29 -0.95 1.65
N ARG A 151 19.75 -0.28 2.67
CA ARG A 151 20.30 -0.31 4.03
C ARG A 151 20.12 -1.66 4.72
N TYR A 152 19.04 -2.39 4.41
CA TYR A 152 18.63 -3.59 5.12
C TYR A 152 18.60 -4.87 4.25
N LEU A 153 19.33 -4.91 3.13
CA LEU A 153 19.42 -6.08 2.25
C LEU A 153 19.74 -7.38 3.00
N HIS A 154 20.63 -7.32 3.99
CA HIS A 154 21.04 -8.46 4.81
C HIS A 154 19.93 -9.07 5.68
N ARG A 155 18.79 -8.37 5.81
CA ARG A 155 17.60 -8.85 6.54
C ARG A 155 16.56 -9.52 5.66
N LEU A 156 16.70 -9.40 4.34
CA LEU A 156 15.71 -9.87 3.39
C LEU A 156 15.91 -11.36 3.14
N ASP A 157 14.89 -12.14 3.48
CA ASP A 157 14.78 -13.54 3.11
C ASP A 157 14.08 -13.70 1.75
N HIS A 158 13.88 -14.95 1.31
CA HIS A 158 13.22 -15.25 0.05
C HIS A 158 11.80 -14.65 -0.06
N ILE A 159 11.04 -14.66 1.04
CA ILE A 159 9.68 -14.10 1.06
C ILE A 159 9.74 -12.58 0.90
N SER A 160 10.67 -11.94 1.60
CA SER A 160 10.93 -10.51 1.50
C SER A 160 11.29 -10.11 0.07
N TRP A 161 12.20 -10.85 -0.58
CA TRP A 161 12.57 -10.61 -1.97
C TRP A 161 11.41 -10.80 -2.95
N THR A 162 10.57 -11.82 -2.72
CA THR A 162 9.35 -12.03 -3.49
C THR A 162 8.43 -10.81 -3.37
N ASN A 163 8.18 -10.32 -2.15
CA ASN A 163 7.36 -9.14 -1.92
C ASN A 163 7.96 -7.87 -2.55
N VAL A 164 9.28 -7.69 -2.46
CA VAL A 164 9.99 -6.58 -3.10
C VAL A 164 9.76 -6.57 -4.61
N SER A 165 9.85 -7.73 -5.27
CA SER A 165 9.58 -7.87 -6.70
C SER A 165 8.15 -7.46 -7.07
N TRP A 166 7.16 -7.83 -6.26
CA TRP A 166 5.74 -7.59 -6.53
C TRP A 166 5.29 -6.16 -6.23
N TYR A 167 5.77 -5.57 -5.13
CA TYR A 167 5.16 -4.38 -4.55
C TYR A 167 6.04 -3.13 -4.59
N SER A 168 7.35 -3.26 -4.80
CA SER A 168 8.27 -2.12 -4.75
C SER A 168 8.58 -1.59 -6.15
N SER A 169 8.60 -0.26 -6.30
CA SER A 169 9.13 0.38 -7.51
C SER A 169 10.64 0.46 -7.40
N LEU A 170 11.37 -0.23 -8.27
CA LEU A 170 12.82 -0.36 -8.19
C LEU A 170 13.50 0.46 -9.30
N SER A 171 14.64 1.05 -8.97
CA SER A 171 15.52 1.68 -9.93
C SER A 171 16.23 0.65 -10.79
N HIS A 172 16.67 1.06 -11.97
CA HIS A 172 17.46 0.20 -12.85
C HIS A 172 18.76 -0.28 -12.18
N ASP A 173 19.38 0.55 -11.35
CA ASP A 173 20.61 0.21 -10.65
C ASP A 173 20.36 -0.82 -9.56
N PHE A 174 19.24 -0.72 -8.84
CA PHE A 174 18.85 -1.72 -7.86
C PHE A 174 18.54 -3.06 -8.52
N ILE A 175 17.76 -3.05 -9.61
CA ILE A 175 17.46 -4.26 -10.39
C ILE A 175 18.77 -4.89 -10.86
N ARG A 176 19.69 -4.12 -11.44
CA ARG A 176 20.98 -4.63 -11.94
C ARG A 176 21.80 -5.30 -10.84
N LYS A 177 21.89 -4.69 -9.66
CA LYS A 177 22.71 -5.19 -8.55
C LYS A 177 22.09 -6.42 -7.85
N ASN A 178 20.77 -6.57 -7.89
CA ASN A 178 20.05 -7.56 -7.09
C ASN A 178 19.20 -8.53 -7.92
N ILE A 179 19.43 -8.62 -9.23
CA ILE A 179 18.58 -9.40 -10.14
C ILE A 179 18.50 -10.89 -9.78
N ASP A 180 19.53 -11.43 -9.14
CA ASP A 180 19.58 -12.85 -8.75
C ASP A 180 18.65 -13.19 -7.59
N PHE A 181 18.27 -12.19 -6.77
CA PHE A 181 17.31 -12.36 -5.68
C PHE A 181 15.87 -12.05 -6.11
N LEU A 182 15.72 -11.20 -7.12
CA LEU A 182 14.41 -10.76 -7.59
C LEU A 182 13.72 -11.84 -8.44
N ASP A 183 12.40 -11.93 -8.33
CA ASP A 183 11.59 -12.69 -9.28
C ASP A 183 11.64 -12.02 -10.65
N LYS A 184 12.49 -12.56 -11.54
CA LYS A 184 12.73 -12.08 -12.90
C LYS A 184 11.45 -11.95 -13.71
N ARG A 185 10.48 -12.88 -13.55
CA ARG A 185 9.21 -12.83 -14.29
C ARG A 185 8.35 -11.67 -13.82
N VAL A 186 8.27 -11.47 -12.51
CA VAL A 186 7.52 -10.35 -11.94
C VAL A 186 8.14 -9.02 -12.37
N ILE A 187 9.46 -8.87 -12.26
CA ILE A 187 10.17 -7.66 -12.67
C ILE A 187 9.94 -7.34 -14.16
N LEU A 188 10.04 -8.34 -15.04
CA LEU A 188 9.79 -8.20 -16.48
C LEU A 188 8.31 -7.95 -16.83
N HIS A 189 7.38 -8.27 -15.93
CA HIS A 189 5.97 -7.98 -16.11
C HIS A 189 5.62 -6.55 -15.69
N THR A 190 6.11 -6.13 -14.51
CA THR A 190 5.61 -4.94 -13.80
C THR A 190 6.48 -3.70 -14.01
N GLN A 191 7.78 -3.87 -14.27
CA GLN A 191 8.73 -2.74 -14.29
C GLN A 191 9.30 -2.48 -15.69
N TYR A 192 9.86 -1.29 -15.90
CA TYR A 192 10.68 -1.04 -17.08
C TYR A 192 12.10 -1.54 -16.81
N VAL A 193 12.56 -2.51 -17.61
CA VAL A 193 13.88 -3.10 -17.43
C VAL A 193 14.79 -2.63 -18.58
N PRO A 194 16.02 -2.16 -18.29
CA PRO A 194 17.01 -1.83 -19.30
C PRO A 194 17.26 -2.99 -20.27
N ILE A 195 17.43 -2.66 -21.55
CA ILE A 195 17.52 -3.65 -22.63
C ILE A 195 18.73 -4.56 -22.49
N ASP A 196 19.84 -4.06 -21.93
CA ASP A 196 21.05 -4.82 -21.63
C ASP A 196 20.77 -5.92 -20.59
N ILE A 197 20.02 -5.60 -19.54
CA ILE A 197 19.62 -6.57 -18.52
C ILE A 197 18.67 -7.61 -19.13
N ILE A 198 17.67 -7.17 -19.91
CA ILE A 198 16.75 -8.08 -20.60
C ILE A 198 17.53 -9.08 -21.46
N GLN A 199 18.54 -8.61 -22.20
CA GLN A 199 19.35 -9.45 -23.05
C GLN A 199 20.05 -10.57 -22.27
N THR A 200 20.74 -10.22 -21.17
CA THR A 200 21.39 -11.20 -20.30
C THR A 200 20.38 -12.21 -19.73
N LEU A 201 19.18 -11.76 -19.36
CA LEU A 201 18.15 -12.63 -18.79
C LEU A 201 17.61 -13.65 -19.80
N VAL A 202 17.31 -13.23 -21.03
CA VAL A 202 16.77 -14.15 -22.05
C VAL A 202 17.81 -15.13 -22.59
N GLU A 203 19.10 -14.76 -22.52
CA GLU A 203 20.21 -15.66 -22.83
C GLU A 203 20.39 -16.76 -21.76
N GLN A 204 20.06 -16.45 -20.50
CA GLN A 204 20.07 -17.42 -19.40
C GLN A 204 18.81 -18.30 -19.36
N ASP A 205 17.63 -17.72 -19.61
CA ASP A 205 16.35 -18.43 -19.62
C ASP A 205 15.49 -18.02 -20.81
N THR A 206 15.45 -18.89 -21.82
CA THR A 206 14.69 -18.67 -23.06
C THR A 206 13.17 -18.65 -22.83
N ASN A 207 12.67 -19.13 -21.68
CA ASN A 207 11.24 -19.03 -21.37
C ASN A 207 10.78 -17.59 -21.12
N LEU A 208 11.73 -16.65 -20.91
CA LEU A 208 11.44 -15.24 -20.68
C LEU A 208 11.08 -14.48 -21.96
N PHE A 209 11.33 -15.02 -23.16
CA PHE A 209 11.00 -14.31 -24.41
C PHE A 209 9.51 -13.95 -24.52
N SER A 210 8.63 -14.82 -24.02
CA SER A 210 7.19 -14.61 -24.06
C SER A 210 6.76 -13.39 -23.23
N ILE A 211 7.30 -13.24 -22.02
CA ILE A 211 6.97 -12.14 -21.10
C ILE A 211 7.61 -10.83 -21.56
N VAL A 212 8.85 -10.90 -22.04
CA VAL A 212 9.59 -9.76 -22.62
C VAL A 212 8.84 -9.20 -23.82
N ALA A 213 8.43 -10.06 -24.77
CA ALA A 213 7.68 -9.64 -25.96
C ALA A 213 6.37 -8.93 -25.61
N LYS A 214 5.68 -9.38 -24.55
CA LYS A 214 4.35 -8.90 -24.18
C LYS A 214 4.37 -7.58 -23.39
N TYR A 215 5.35 -7.38 -22.52
CA TYR A 215 5.31 -6.29 -21.53
C TYR A 215 6.46 -5.28 -21.63
N GLN A 216 7.60 -5.62 -22.23
CA GLN A 216 8.77 -4.74 -22.24
C GLN A 216 8.82 -3.83 -23.48
N LYS A 217 9.51 -2.69 -23.33
CA LYS A 217 9.82 -1.81 -24.46
C LYS A 217 11.11 -2.32 -25.11
N LEU A 218 11.01 -2.76 -26.37
CA LEU A 218 12.11 -3.37 -27.11
C LEU A 218 12.62 -2.44 -28.22
N THR A 219 13.92 -2.50 -28.49
CA THR A 219 14.52 -1.80 -29.65
C THR A 219 14.30 -2.62 -30.92
N LEU A 220 14.46 -1.98 -32.09
CA LEU A 220 14.34 -2.67 -33.36
C LEU A 220 15.44 -3.74 -33.50
N GLU A 221 16.65 -3.41 -33.08
CA GLU A 221 17.83 -4.28 -33.13
C GLU A 221 17.58 -5.57 -32.32
N PHE A 222 17.01 -5.43 -31.12
CA PHE A 222 16.65 -6.57 -30.28
C PHE A 222 15.62 -7.48 -30.95
N ILE A 223 14.58 -6.89 -31.55
CA ILE A 223 13.53 -7.66 -32.25
C ILE A 223 14.09 -8.39 -33.47
N VAL A 224 14.99 -7.76 -34.23
CA VAL A 224 15.67 -8.39 -35.38
C VAL A 224 16.53 -9.57 -34.91
N TYR A 225 17.33 -9.37 -33.88
CA TYR A 225 18.28 -10.38 -33.39
C TYR A 225 17.54 -11.61 -32.83
N TYR A 226 16.49 -11.41 -32.03
CA TYR A 226 15.73 -12.50 -31.40
C TYR A 226 14.43 -12.86 -32.13
N LYS A 227 14.30 -12.54 -33.43
CA LYS A 227 13.02 -12.65 -34.16
C LYS A 227 12.36 -14.02 -34.09
N ASN A 228 13.16 -15.08 -34.05
CA ASN A 228 12.71 -16.48 -34.06
C ASN A 228 12.25 -16.96 -32.68
N PHE A 229 12.62 -16.26 -31.61
CA PHE A 229 12.22 -16.59 -30.24
C PHE A 229 11.04 -15.75 -29.75
N LEU A 230 10.88 -14.54 -30.30
CA LEU A 230 9.82 -13.61 -29.90
C LEU A 230 8.47 -14.02 -30.50
N ASN A 231 7.47 -14.18 -29.65
CA ASN A 231 6.10 -14.44 -30.10
C ASN A 231 5.50 -13.19 -30.76
N VAL A 232 5.25 -13.27 -32.07
CA VAL A 232 4.74 -12.14 -32.88
C VAL A 232 3.37 -11.65 -32.40
N ALA A 233 2.50 -12.53 -31.91
CA ALA A 233 1.21 -12.12 -31.37
C ALA A 233 1.36 -11.26 -30.10
N HIS A 234 2.32 -11.61 -29.23
CA HIS A 234 2.66 -10.80 -28.05
C HIS A 234 3.28 -9.46 -28.44
N LEU A 235 4.21 -9.44 -29.41
CA LEU A 235 4.76 -8.19 -29.92
C LEU A 235 3.67 -7.28 -30.50
N ARG A 236 2.63 -7.87 -31.12
CA ARG A 236 1.49 -7.13 -31.67
C ARG A 236 0.55 -6.59 -30.59
N SER A 237 0.37 -7.26 -29.46
CA SER A 237 -0.49 -6.75 -28.37
C SER A 237 0.24 -5.75 -27.47
N ASN A 238 1.57 -5.76 -27.48
CA ASN A 238 2.39 -4.84 -26.70
C ASN A 238 2.37 -3.40 -27.27
N GLN A 239 1.69 -2.50 -26.55
CA GLN A 239 1.54 -1.09 -26.93
C GLN A 239 2.85 -0.30 -26.89
N LYS A 240 3.89 -0.82 -26.22
CA LYS A 240 5.21 -0.16 -26.12
C LYS A 240 6.07 -0.38 -27.37
N ILE A 241 5.64 -1.22 -28.31
CA ILE A 241 6.37 -1.56 -29.53
C ILE A 241 5.79 -0.81 -30.74
N PRO A 242 6.59 0.02 -31.44
CA PRO A 242 6.14 0.69 -32.66
C PRO A 242 5.76 -0.30 -33.77
N ARG A 243 4.57 -0.12 -34.38
CA ARG A 243 4.08 -0.99 -35.49
C ARG A 243 5.04 -1.07 -36.67
N ARG A 244 5.74 0.02 -36.99
CA ARG A 244 6.78 0.08 -38.03
C ARG A 244 7.91 -0.93 -37.82
N PHE A 245 8.23 -1.31 -36.57
CA PHE A 245 9.24 -2.33 -36.30
C PHE A 245 8.74 -3.70 -36.76
N LEU A 246 7.49 -4.03 -36.49
CA LEU A 246 6.90 -5.31 -36.89
C LEU A 246 6.79 -5.45 -38.40
N VAL A 247 6.41 -4.37 -39.10
CA VAL A 247 6.42 -4.35 -40.56
C VAL A 247 7.82 -4.62 -41.08
N LYS A 248 8.85 -3.91 -40.59
CA LYS A 248 10.23 -4.07 -41.06
C LYS A 248 10.82 -5.47 -40.84
N VAL A 249 10.38 -6.19 -39.81
CA VAL A 249 10.95 -7.49 -39.42
C VAL A 249 10.15 -8.68 -39.97
N TYR A 250 8.84 -8.55 -40.11
CA TYR A 250 7.93 -9.66 -40.42
C TYR A 250 7.07 -9.43 -41.68
N SER A 251 7.35 -8.40 -42.48
CA SER A 251 6.87 -8.30 -43.88
C SER A 251 7.65 -9.22 -44.79
#